data_AF-A0A7S2UTN2-F1
#
_entry.id   AF-A0A7S2UTN2-F1
#
_cell.length_a   1.000
_cell.length_b   1.000
_cell.length_c   1.000
_cell.angle_alpha   90.00
_cell.angle_beta   90.00
_cell.angle_gamma   90.00
#
_symmetry.space_group_name_H-M   'P 1'
#
loop_
_entity.id
_entity.type
_entity.pdbx_description
1 polymer ?
#
loop_
_entity_poly.entity_id
_entity_poly.type
_entity_poly.pdbx_seq_one_letter_code
_entity_poly.pdbx_strand_id
1 'polypeptide(L)'
;DNGEGSGEDEQTRGWLLECIKRFFDQKIKGHFPDPDYVMDIYVDRRRRVWLVDFNVFGPPTDTLLFSWPELMQLQTQHQESEYTALGVRTVPAHMQGIRDPLGEFKGPIDTAFLANGEVDFEQLMQATSLS
;
A
#
# COMPACT_ATOMS: atom_id res chain seq x y z
N ASP A 1 -8.04 -3.92 -35.45
CA ASP A 1 -7.13 -2.78 -35.35
C ASP A 1 -7.23 -2.20 -33.94
N ASN A 2 -6.13 -1.65 -33.43
CA ASN A 2 -5.91 -1.00 -32.11
C ASN A 2 -5.39 -1.91 -30.99
N GLY A 3 -4.14 -2.36 -31.16
CA GLY A 3 -3.28 -2.90 -30.10
C GLY A 3 -2.50 -1.81 -29.34
N GLU A 4 -3.16 -0.69 -29.00
CA GLU A 4 -2.50 0.47 -28.36
C GLU A 4 -2.55 0.44 -26.81
N GLY A 5 -3.36 -0.43 -26.20
CA GLY A 5 -3.56 -0.45 -24.74
C GLY A 5 -2.45 -1.10 -23.91
N SER A 6 -1.59 -1.94 -24.48
CA SER A 6 -0.61 -2.71 -23.71
C SER A 6 0.65 -1.93 -23.32
N GLY A 7 1.01 -0.89 -24.09
CA GLY A 7 2.25 -0.14 -23.87
C GLY A 7 2.18 0.87 -22.73
N GLU A 8 1.04 1.55 -22.58
CA GLU A 8 0.82 2.54 -21.52
C GLU A 8 0.69 1.88 -20.14
N ASP A 9 0.03 0.72 -20.08
CA ASP A 9 -0.11 -0.07 -18.85
C ASP A 9 1.24 -0.62 -18.37
N GLU A 10 2.07 -1.13 -19.28
CA GLU A 10 3.40 -1.64 -18.94
C GLU A 10 4.34 -0.51 -18.50
N GLN A 11 4.30 0.64 -19.19
CA GLN A 11 5.06 1.82 -18.76
C GLN A 11 4.58 2.31 -17.38
N THR A 12 3.27 2.32 -17.16
CA THR A 12 2.67 2.72 -15.88
C THR A 12 3.10 1.82 -14.75
N ARG A 13 3.02 0.51 -14.97
CA ARG A 13 3.50 -0.52 -14.05
C ARG A 13 4.99 -0.34 -13.77
N GLY A 14 5.82 -0.15 -14.79
CA GLY A 14 7.27 0.01 -14.64
C GLY A 14 7.65 1.15 -13.71
N TRP A 15 7.15 2.37 -13.96
CA TRP A 15 7.51 3.52 -13.12
C TRP A 15 6.92 3.41 -11.71
N LEU A 16 5.73 2.82 -11.56
CA LEU A 16 5.09 2.63 -10.26
C LEU A 16 5.95 1.71 -9.38
N LEU A 17 6.38 0.57 -9.91
CA LEU A 17 7.22 -0.38 -9.18
C LEU A 17 8.59 0.21 -8.82
N GLU A 18 9.19 0.98 -9.74
CA GLU A 18 10.43 1.70 -9.44
C GLU A 18 10.24 2.70 -8.28
N CYS A 19 9.13 3.44 -8.28
CA CYS A 19 8.83 4.39 -7.21
C CYS A 19 8.65 3.71 -5.86
N ILE A 20 7.90 2.60 -5.83
CA ILE A 20 7.64 1.82 -4.61
C ILE A 20 8.95 1.22 -4.09
N LYS A 21 9.74 0.58 -4.95
CA LYS A 21 11.04 -0.01 -4.59
C LYS A 21 11.98 1.05 -4.01
N ARG A 22 12.11 2.20 -4.68
CA ARG A 22 12.96 3.30 -4.21
C ARG A 22 12.49 3.84 -2.86
N PHE A 23 11.18 3.99 -2.66
CA PHE A 23 10.63 4.42 -1.38
C PHE A 23 10.96 3.42 -0.26
N PHE A 24 10.75 2.13 -0.50
CA PHE A 24 11.08 1.07 0.44
C PHE A 24 12.57 1.08 0.81
N ASP A 25 13.45 1.05 -0.19
CA ASP A 25 14.91 1.00 0.00
C ASP A 25 15.46 2.21 0.78
N GLN A 26 14.88 3.40 0.58
CA GLN A 26 15.39 4.64 1.16
C GLN A 26 14.73 5.05 2.48
N LYS A 27 13.47 4.67 2.70
CA LYS A 27 12.65 5.20 3.82
C LYS A 27 12.18 4.15 4.80
N ILE A 28 12.10 2.88 4.39
CA ILE A 28 11.43 1.84 5.18
C ILE A 28 12.44 0.77 5.61
N LYS A 29 13.21 0.24 4.66
CA LYS A 29 14.16 -0.84 4.90
C LYS A 29 15.11 -0.51 6.06
N GLY A 30 15.22 -1.45 7.01
CA GLY A 30 16.12 -1.35 8.17
C GLY A 30 15.66 -0.42 9.30
N HIS A 31 14.45 0.15 9.23
CA HIS A 31 13.91 1.02 10.27
C HIS A 31 12.97 0.30 11.27
N PHE A 32 12.66 -0.98 11.03
CA PHE A 32 11.75 -1.77 11.85
C PHE A 32 12.45 -2.96 12.51
N PRO A 33 12.10 -3.31 13.76
CA PRO A 33 12.64 -4.49 14.44
C PRO A 33 12.25 -5.80 13.76
N ASP A 34 11.01 -5.89 13.29
CA ASP A 34 10.51 -7.06 12.58
C ASP A 34 10.97 -7.04 11.12
N PRO A 35 11.50 -8.17 10.61
CA PRO A 35 11.99 -8.26 9.24
C PRO A 35 10.86 -8.36 8.19
N ASP A 36 9.67 -8.78 8.62
CA ASP A 36 8.52 -9.07 7.75
C ASP A 36 7.30 -8.26 8.19
N TYR A 37 6.75 -7.47 7.27
CA TYR A 37 5.60 -6.60 7.52
C TYR A 37 4.85 -6.33 6.21
N VAL A 38 3.58 -5.92 6.35
CA VAL A 38 2.76 -5.40 5.25
C VAL A 38 2.69 -3.89 5.39
N MET A 39 2.74 -3.16 4.28
CA MET A 39 2.59 -1.71 4.28
C MET A 39 1.56 -1.28 3.23
N ASP A 40 0.67 -0.40 3.63
CA ASP A 40 -0.26 0.26 2.72
C ASP A 40 0.33 1.60 2.28
N ILE A 41 0.36 1.82 0.98
CA ILE A 41 0.96 3.02 0.40
C ILE A 41 0.01 3.68 -0.60
N TYR A 42 0.03 5.00 -0.59
CA TYR A 42 -0.65 5.83 -1.58
C TYR A 42 0.37 6.48 -2.51
N VAL A 43 0.18 6.34 -3.82
CA VAL A 43 1.03 6.97 -4.84
C VAL A 43 0.19 7.96 -5.64
N ASP A 44 0.57 9.24 -5.58
CA ASP A 44 -0.16 10.28 -6.30
C ASP A 44 0.29 10.42 -7.77
N ARG A 45 -0.45 11.22 -8.55
CA ARG A 45 -0.15 11.49 -9.98
C ARG A 45 1.20 12.19 -10.20
N ARG A 46 1.78 12.79 -9.16
CA ARG A 46 3.12 13.41 -9.18
C ARG A 46 4.21 12.42 -8.74
N ARG A 47 3.88 11.14 -8.61
CA ARG A 47 4.76 10.03 -8.20
C ARG A 47 5.31 10.19 -6.78
N ARG A 48 4.59 10.92 -5.92
CA ARG A 48 4.91 11.00 -4.49
C ARG A 48 4.28 9.81 -3.79
N VAL A 49 5.08 9.11 -2.99
CA VAL A 49 4.67 7.94 -2.22
C VAL A 49 4.44 8.36 -0.78
N TRP A 50 3.31 7.95 -0.23
CA TRP A 50 2.89 8.19 1.15
C TRP A 50 2.66 6.83 1.80
N LEU A 51 3.26 6.62 2.97
CA LEU A 51 2.93 5.49 3.83
C LEU A 51 1.59 5.80 4.52
N VAL A 52 0.64 4.89 4.44
CA VAL A 52 -0.69 5.01 5.03
C VAL A 52 -0.74 4.24 6.34
N ASP A 53 -0.35 2.96 6.30
CA ASP A 53 -0.43 2.07 7.46
C ASP A 53 0.64 0.96 7.40
N PHE A 54 0.95 0.40 8.58
CA PHE A 54 1.73 -0.83 8.72
C PHE A 54 0.89 -1.91 9.38
N ASN A 55 1.00 -3.10 8.82
CA ASN A 55 0.28 -4.27 9.27
C ASN A 55 1.24 -5.42 9.53
N VAL A 56 0.84 -6.30 10.46
CA VAL A 56 1.61 -7.50 10.78
C VAL A 56 1.67 -8.43 9.57
N PHE A 57 2.82 -9.06 9.33
CA PHE A 57 2.89 -10.09 8.30
C PHE A 57 2.29 -11.40 8.80
N GLY A 58 0.99 -11.59 8.61
CA GLY A 58 0.31 -12.84 8.92
C GLY A 58 -1.22 -12.75 8.87
N PRO A 59 -1.91 -13.86 9.22
CA PRO A 59 -3.36 -14.03 9.06
C PRO A 59 -4.28 -12.88 9.50
N PRO A 60 -3.95 -12.05 10.52
CA PRO A 60 -4.77 -10.89 10.86
C PRO A 60 -4.93 -9.84 9.76
N THR A 61 -4.04 -9.83 8.76
CA THR A 61 -4.06 -8.87 7.65
C THR A 61 -4.73 -9.48 6.42
N ASP A 62 -5.57 -8.71 5.73
CA ASP A 62 -6.19 -9.14 4.47
C ASP A 62 -5.16 -9.10 3.33
N THR A 63 -5.06 -10.19 2.58
CA THR A 63 -4.10 -10.34 1.47
C THR A 63 -4.60 -9.77 0.14
N LEU A 64 -5.86 -9.33 0.08
CA LEU A 64 -6.52 -8.74 -1.08
C LEU A 64 -6.43 -9.63 -2.33
N LEU A 65 -5.50 -9.33 -3.24
CA LEU A 65 -5.30 -10.06 -4.49
C LEU A 65 -4.38 -11.28 -4.34
N PHE A 66 -3.86 -11.52 -3.15
CA PHE A 66 -3.02 -12.66 -2.82
C PHE A 66 -3.71 -13.60 -1.82
N SER A 67 -3.06 -14.72 -1.51
CA SER A 67 -3.44 -15.63 -0.43
C SER A 67 -2.29 -15.80 0.58
N TRP A 68 -2.62 -16.10 1.84
CA TRP A 68 -1.58 -16.35 2.84
C TRP A 68 -0.64 -17.51 2.49
N PRO A 69 -1.12 -18.68 1.99
CA PRO A 69 -0.23 -19.78 1.63
C PRO A 69 0.82 -19.41 0.57
N GLU A 70 0.45 -18.62 -0.45
CA GLU A 70 1.43 -18.21 -1.47
C GLU A 70 2.44 -17.18 -0.92
N LEU A 71 2.02 -16.27 -0.05
CA LEU A 71 2.93 -15.29 0.57
C LEU A 71 3.93 -15.97 1.51
N MET A 72 3.49 -16.98 2.29
CA MET A 72 4.38 -17.79 3.14
C MET A 72 5.42 -18.55 2.31
N GLN A 73 5.01 -19.10 1.16
CA GLN A 73 5.93 -19.79 0.26
C GLN A 73 6.97 -18.82 -0.32
N LEU A 74 6.56 -17.62 -0.74
CA LEU A 74 7.47 -16.59 -1.25
C LEU A 74 8.46 -16.11 -0.18
N GLN A 75 8.00 -15.93 1.06
CA GLN A 75 8.87 -15.57 2.19
C GLN A 75 9.95 -16.64 2.42
N THR A 76 9.55 -17.92 2.41
CA THR A 76 10.49 -19.04 2.57
C THR A 76 11.51 -19.07 1.43
N GLN A 77 11.06 -18.90 0.19
CA GLN A 77 11.93 -18.88 -0.99
C GLN A 77 12.91 -17.71 -0.99
N HIS A 78 12.51 -16.53 -0.52
CA HIS A 78 13.39 -15.37 -0.39
C HIS A 78 14.49 -15.58 0.65
N GLN A 79 14.23 -16.37 1.70
CA GLN A 79 15.28 -16.75 2.66
C GLN A 79 16.29 -17.74 2.06
N GLU A 80 15.86 -18.55 1.08
CA GLU A 80 16.69 -19.58 0.43
C GLU A 80 17.41 -19.06 -0.84
N SER A 81 16.97 -17.95 -1.44
CA SER A 81 17.49 -17.42 -2.69
C SER A 81 17.46 -15.88 -2.74
N GLU A 82 18.55 -15.26 -3.21
CA GLU A 82 18.70 -13.80 -3.34
C GLU A 82 17.81 -13.19 -4.44
N TYR A 83 17.16 -14.01 -5.27
CA TYR A 83 16.30 -13.55 -6.36
C TYR A 83 14.83 -13.83 -6.03
N THR A 84 14.05 -12.78 -5.79
CA THR A 84 12.59 -12.86 -5.72
C THR A 84 12.00 -11.93 -6.78
N ALA A 85 11.26 -12.49 -7.73
CA ALA A 85 10.50 -11.70 -8.68
C ALA A 85 9.37 -10.97 -7.92
N LEU A 86 9.26 -9.65 -8.11
CA LEU A 86 8.21 -8.85 -7.49
C LEU A 86 6.85 -9.24 -8.08
N GLY A 87 6.03 -9.94 -7.28
CA GLY A 87 4.67 -10.31 -7.65
C GLY A 87 3.75 -9.09 -7.63
N VAL A 88 3.13 -8.75 -8.76
CA VAL A 88 2.25 -7.56 -8.85
C VAL A 88 0.97 -7.95 -9.57
N ARG A 89 -0.15 -7.79 -8.86
CA ARG A 89 -1.51 -8.05 -9.36
C ARG A 89 -2.29 -6.73 -9.35
N THR A 90 -3.11 -6.53 -10.37
CA THR A 90 -3.94 -5.33 -10.53
C THR A 90 -5.39 -5.73 -10.72
N VAL A 91 -6.32 -4.95 -10.17
CA VAL A 91 -7.74 -5.13 -10.42
C VAL A 91 -8.06 -4.64 -11.84
N PRO A 92 -8.78 -5.43 -12.66
CA PRO A 92 -9.23 -4.99 -13.98
C PRO A 92 -10.05 -3.70 -13.91
N ALA A 93 -9.92 -2.81 -14.90
CA ALA A 93 -10.58 -1.50 -14.91
C ALA A 93 -12.10 -1.56 -14.69
N HIS A 94 -12.78 -2.58 -15.21
CA HIS A 94 -14.22 -2.75 -15.03
C HIS A 94 -14.64 -3.18 -13.62
N MET A 95 -13.70 -3.66 -12.80
CA MET A 95 -13.88 -3.98 -11.38
C MET A 95 -13.31 -2.89 -10.46
N GLN A 96 -12.73 -1.82 -11.01
CA GLN A 96 -12.33 -0.62 -10.25
C GLN A 96 -13.59 0.21 -9.90
N GLY A 97 -14.52 -0.40 -9.16
CA GLY A 97 -15.78 0.21 -8.72
C GLY A 97 -15.62 1.29 -7.65
N ILE A 98 -14.40 1.53 -7.17
CA ILE A 98 -14.07 2.59 -6.23
C ILE A 98 -13.24 3.63 -6.99
N ARG A 99 -13.91 4.52 -7.73
CA ARG A 99 -13.30 5.83 -8.01
C ARG A 99 -13.21 6.52 -6.67
N ASP A 100 -11.99 6.72 -6.19
CA ASP A 100 -11.64 7.39 -4.93
C ASP A 100 -12.57 8.59 -4.64
N PRO A 101 -13.60 8.44 -3.79
CA PRO A 101 -14.47 9.55 -3.38
C PRO A 101 -13.73 10.56 -2.49
N LEU A 102 -12.52 10.19 -2.05
CA LEU A 102 -11.63 10.91 -1.16
C LEU A 102 -10.40 11.44 -1.92
N GLY A 103 -10.38 11.40 -3.26
CA GLY A 103 -9.25 11.89 -4.06
C GLY A 103 -8.96 13.38 -3.89
N GLU A 104 -9.91 14.13 -3.30
CA GLU A 104 -9.73 15.51 -2.85
C GLU A 104 -9.11 15.61 -1.44
N PHE A 105 -9.23 14.57 -0.62
CA PHE A 105 -8.70 14.47 0.74
C PHE A 105 -7.39 13.69 0.78
N LYS A 106 -6.27 14.42 0.91
CA LYS A 106 -4.91 13.86 0.93
C LYS A 106 -4.46 13.51 2.34
N GLY A 107 -5.20 12.64 3.02
CA GLY A 107 -4.83 12.10 4.34
C GLY A 107 -5.84 11.08 4.83
N PRO A 108 -5.49 10.24 5.83
CA PRO A 108 -6.46 9.43 6.55
C PRO A 108 -7.63 10.30 7.01
N ILE A 109 -8.86 9.79 6.94
CA ILE A 109 -10.08 10.53 7.33
C ILE A 109 -9.93 11.15 8.73
N ASP A 110 -9.17 10.51 9.61
CA ASP A 110 -8.90 10.95 10.98
C ASP A 110 -7.91 12.13 11.08
N THR A 111 -7.11 12.39 10.05
CA THR A 111 -6.13 13.51 10.03
C THR A 111 -6.72 14.85 9.59
N ALA A 112 -7.84 14.82 8.86
CA ALA A 112 -8.51 16.04 8.40
C ALA A 112 -9.08 16.85 9.57
N PHE A 113 -9.55 16.18 10.63
CA PHE A 113 -10.09 16.84 11.82
C PHE A 113 -9.02 17.51 12.70
N LEU A 114 -7.80 16.98 12.72
CA LEU A 114 -6.69 17.53 13.52
C LEU A 114 -6.12 18.84 12.95
N ALA A 115 -6.21 19.05 11.63
CA ALA A 115 -5.65 20.22 10.97
C ALA A 115 -6.46 21.52 11.20
N ASN A 116 -7.74 21.40 11.55
CA ASN A 116 -8.64 22.55 11.74
C ASN A 116 -8.80 22.98 13.20
N GLY A 117 -8.19 22.27 14.15
CA GLY A 117 -8.20 22.62 15.57
C GLY A 117 -9.56 22.50 16.26
N GLU A 118 -10.55 21.86 15.63
CA GLU A 118 -11.91 21.74 16.18
C GLU A 118 -12.11 20.52 17.09
N VAL A 119 -11.19 19.55 17.10
CA VAL A 119 -11.31 18.34 17.94
C VAL A 119 -9.98 18.01 18.61
N ASP A 120 -10.00 17.94 19.94
CA ASP A 120 -8.87 17.55 20.78
C ASP A 120 -8.55 16.06 20.60
N PHE A 121 -7.26 15.72 20.55
CA PHE A 121 -6.75 14.36 20.40
C PHE A 121 -7.31 13.41 21.47
N GLU A 122 -7.55 13.93 22.68
CA GLU A 122 -8.18 13.18 23.78
C GLU A 122 -9.64 12.78 23.52
N GLN A 123 -10.39 13.58 22.76
CA GLN A 123 -11.78 13.24 22.39
C GLN A 123 -11.85 12.12 21.34
N LEU A 124 -10.85 12.05 20.44
CA LEU A 124 -10.74 10.99 19.45
C LEU A 124 -10.51 9.63 20.12
N MET A 125 -9.61 9.57 21.11
CA MET A 125 -9.30 8.34 21.86
C MET A 125 -10.49 7.85 22.69
N GLN A 126 -11.35 8.74 23.16
CA GLN A 126 -12.58 8.37 23.88
C GLN A 126 -13.65 7.77 22.96
N ALA A 127 -13.75 8.23 21.70
CA ALA A 127 -14.70 7.71 20.73
C ALA A 127 -14.37 6.29 20.23
N THR A 128 -13.07 5.95 20.17
CA THR A 128 -12.60 4.61 19.78
C THR A 128 -12.57 3.60 20.93
N SER A 129 -12.78 4.04 22.18
CA SER A 129 -12.79 3.17 23.36
C SER A 129 -14.17 2.57 23.67
N LEU A 130 -15.20 2.82 22.86
CA LEU A 130 -16.51 2.19 22.96
C LEU A 130 -16.81 1.36 21.71
N SER A 131 -16.21 0.17 21.64
CA SER A 131 -16.77 -1.00 20.95
C SER A 131 -16.25 -2.29 21.58
#